data_AF-A0A248YP20-F1
#
_entry.id   AF-A0A248YP20-F1
#
_cell.length_a   1.000
_cell.length_b   1.000
_cell.length_c   1.000
_cell.angle_alpha   90.00
_cell.angle_beta   90.00
_cell.angle_gamma   90.00
#
_symmetry.space_group_name_H-M   'P 1'
#
loop_
_entity.id
_entity.type
_entity.pdbx_description
1 polymer ?
#
loop_
_entity_poly.entity_id
_entity_poly.type
_entity_poly.pdbx_seq_one_letter_code
_entity_poly.pdbx_strand_id
1 'polypeptide(L)'
;MSALPFWREAVRVIEPHEAWGDFPHDGWTDLQFAGLAPDLALDAAAWPGEVRPLLRRVDTRTAAVHEYAVELAYGAGRLIASTLRFDGSRGDQPLGLRRNTGAAYLLGRWVRALGGPGPGSA
;
A
#
# COMPACT_ATOMS: atom_id res chain seq x y z
N MET A 1 -4.74 10.67 -8.87
CA MET A 1 -3.67 9.66 -9.06
C MET A 1 -2.70 10.20 -10.11
N SER A 2 -1.41 9.89 -9.96
CA SER A 2 -0.34 10.35 -10.86
C SER A 2 0.53 9.20 -11.33
N ALA A 3 1.05 9.27 -12.57
CA ALA A 3 1.96 8.28 -13.13
C ALA A 3 3.36 8.40 -12.50
N LEU A 4 3.58 7.63 -11.43
CA LEU A 4 4.78 7.65 -10.60
C LEU A 4 5.19 6.20 -10.35
N PRO A 5 5.93 5.59 -11.30
CA PRO A 5 6.25 4.18 -11.21
C PRO A 5 7.27 3.93 -10.12
N PHE A 6 7.21 2.74 -9.52
CA PHE A 6 8.04 2.39 -8.37
C PHE A 6 9.53 2.64 -8.63
N TRP A 7 10.07 2.26 -9.79
CA TRP A 7 11.50 2.31 -10.10
C TRP A 7 12.08 3.72 -10.28
N ARG A 8 11.25 4.76 -10.36
CA ARG A 8 11.72 6.13 -10.62
C ARG A 8 12.08 6.85 -9.33
N GLU A 9 13.39 6.90 -9.03
CA GLU A 9 14.04 7.78 -8.02
C GLU A 9 13.18 8.00 -6.76
N ALA A 10 12.81 6.89 -6.11
CA ALA A 10 11.90 6.89 -4.98
C ALA A 10 12.38 6.00 -3.85
N VAL A 11 12.27 6.49 -2.63
CA VAL A 11 12.31 5.67 -1.42
C VAL A 11 10.88 5.31 -1.04
N ARG A 12 10.67 4.07 -0.59
CA ARG A 12 9.39 3.64 -0.04
C ARG A 12 9.52 3.59 1.46
N VAL A 13 8.56 4.18 2.16
CA VAL A 13 8.54 4.22 3.61
C VAL A 13 7.34 3.40 4.06
N ILE A 14 7.61 2.36 4.85
CA ILE A 14 6.58 1.55 5.47
C ILE A 14 6.18 2.22 6.77
N GLU A 15 4.94 2.68 6.85
CA GLU A 15 4.40 3.33 8.04
C GLU A 15 3.85 2.28 9.01
N PRO A 16 4.01 2.47 10.34
CA PRO A 16 3.43 1.59 11.34
C PRO A 16 1.90 1.51 11.17
N HIS A 17 1.40 0.31 10.89
CA HIS A 17 -0.02 0.11 10.62
C HIS A 17 -0.45 -1.33 10.91
N GLU A 18 -1.58 -1.53 11.59
CA GLU A 18 -2.09 -2.87 11.95
C GLU A 18 -2.42 -3.75 10.73
N ALA A 19 -2.71 -3.11 9.60
CA ALA A 19 -2.98 -3.78 8.34
C ALA A 19 -1.79 -4.59 7.80
N TRP A 20 -0.55 -4.26 8.19
CA TRP A 20 0.61 -5.09 7.86
C TRP A 20 0.57 -6.44 8.56
N GLY A 21 0.20 -6.43 9.84
CA GLY A 21 0.10 -7.65 10.60
C GLY A 21 1.45 -8.34 10.78
N ASP A 22 1.58 -9.55 10.24
CA ASP A 22 2.84 -10.31 10.21
C ASP A 22 3.42 -10.41 8.78
N PHE A 23 2.96 -9.57 7.85
CA PHE A 23 3.54 -9.55 6.51
C PHE A 23 5.05 -9.25 6.61
N PRO A 24 5.92 -10.06 5.99
CA PRO A 24 7.36 -9.97 6.22
C PRO A 24 7.94 -8.76 5.48
N HIS A 25 8.11 -7.63 6.18
CA HIS A 25 8.73 -6.44 5.60
C HIS A 25 9.87 -5.86 6.42
N ASP A 26 10.04 -6.21 7.70
CA ASP A 26 11.13 -5.78 8.60
C ASP A 26 11.43 -4.26 8.63
N GLY A 27 10.55 -3.44 8.07
CA GLY A 27 10.67 -1.99 7.93
C GLY A 27 11.06 -1.48 6.54
N TRP A 28 11.30 -2.35 5.56
CA TRP A 28 11.67 -1.98 4.19
C TRP A 28 10.96 -2.81 3.10
N THR A 29 10.92 -2.27 1.88
CA THR A 29 10.34 -2.99 0.73
C THR A 29 11.41 -3.82 0.02
N ASP A 30 11.37 -5.14 0.17
CA ASP A 30 12.27 -6.09 -0.54
C ASP A 30 11.48 -6.94 -1.56
N LEU A 31 12.04 -8.05 -2.05
CA LEU A 31 11.52 -8.89 -3.14
C LEU A 31 10.06 -9.34 -2.97
N GLN A 32 9.55 -9.45 -1.76
CA GLN A 32 8.14 -9.73 -1.46
C GLN A 32 7.17 -8.66 -2.02
N PHE A 33 7.65 -7.43 -2.28
CA PHE A 33 6.88 -6.37 -2.93
C PHE A 33 7.09 -6.31 -4.44
N ALA A 34 8.04 -7.07 -5.01
CA ALA A 34 8.35 -7.01 -6.43
C ALA A 34 7.15 -7.40 -7.30
N GLY A 35 6.38 -8.41 -6.88
CA GLY A 35 5.14 -8.82 -7.57
C GLY A 35 3.97 -7.85 -7.40
N LEU A 36 4.11 -6.81 -6.57
CA LEU A 36 3.08 -5.83 -6.23
C LEU A 36 3.36 -4.45 -6.80
N ALA A 37 4.44 -4.31 -7.58
CA ALA A 37 5.06 -3.02 -7.83
C ALA A 37 4.09 -2.05 -8.56
N PRO A 38 3.84 -0.86 -7.98
CA PRO A 38 2.90 0.11 -8.54
C PRO A 38 3.51 0.92 -9.68
N ASP A 39 2.65 1.34 -10.62
CA ASP A 39 2.97 2.31 -11.69
C ASP A 39 2.39 3.71 -11.42
N LEU A 40 1.52 3.81 -10.41
CA LEU A 40 0.79 5.00 -10.03
C LEU A 40 1.01 5.28 -8.55
N ALA A 41 0.85 6.55 -8.16
CA ALA A 41 0.69 6.92 -6.75
C ALA A 41 -0.64 7.66 -6.53
N LEU A 42 -1.17 7.52 -5.32
CA LEU A 42 -2.30 8.26 -4.82
C LEU A 42 -1.85 9.66 -4.41
N ASP A 43 -2.72 10.62 -4.65
CA ASP A 43 -2.65 11.94 -4.05
C ASP A 43 -3.62 11.95 -2.86
N ALA A 44 -3.14 11.47 -1.72
CA ALA A 44 -3.97 11.34 -0.52
C ALA A 44 -4.18 12.69 0.20
N ALA A 45 -3.33 13.69 -0.05
CA ALA A 45 -3.48 15.03 0.51
C ALA A 45 -4.76 15.73 0.02
N ALA A 46 -5.29 15.31 -1.13
CA ALA A 46 -6.57 15.79 -1.66
C ALA A 46 -7.80 15.14 -0.97
N TRP A 47 -7.62 14.14 -0.12
CA TRP A 47 -8.73 13.50 0.60
C TRP A 47 -9.22 14.39 1.75
N PRO A 48 -10.54 14.66 1.87
CA PRO A 48 -11.07 15.59 2.88
C PRO A 48 -11.11 15.01 4.31
N GLY A 49 -10.92 13.71 4.48
CA GLY A 49 -10.99 13.04 5.79
C GLY A 49 -9.62 12.64 6.35
N GLU A 50 -9.64 11.90 7.45
CA GLU A 50 -8.42 11.32 8.03
C GLU A 50 -7.78 10.31 7.06
N VAL A 51 -6.46 10.43 6.91
CA VAL A 51 -5.62 9.57 6.09
C VAL A 51 -4.56 8.93 6.99
N ARG A 52 -4.58 7.61 7.07
CA ARG A 52 -3.55 6.83 7.76
C ARG A 52 -2.69 6.13 6.70
N PRO A 53 -1.46 6.59 6.46
CA PRO A 53 -0.60 6.00 5.43
C PRO A 53 -0.19 4.57 5.82
N LEU A 54 -0.11 3.68 4.84
CA LEU A 54 0.50 2.35 5.01
C LEU A 54 1.87 2.33 4.34
N LEU A 55 1.91 2.74 3.06
CA LEU A 55 3.12 2.71 2.24
C LEU A 55 3.27 4.02 1.48
N ARG A 56 4.27 4.80 1.87
CA ARG A 56 4.60 6.07 1.21
C ARG A 56 5.60 5.89 0.09
N ARG A 57 5.55 6.82 -0.86
CA ARG A 57 6.58 7.10 -1.85
C ARG A 57 7.16 8.47 -1.57
N VAL A 58 8.45 8.53 -1.26
CA VAL A 58 9.20 9.79 -1.16
C VAL A 58 10.07 9.93 -2.40
N ASP A 59 9.85 11.00 -3.15
CA ASP A 59 10.69 11.36 -4.29
C ASP A 59 12.08 11.79 -3.82
N THR A 60 13.14 11.14 -4.28
CA THR A 60 14.50 11.41 -3.77
C THR A 60 15.12 12.68 -4.33
N ARG A 61 14.49 13.32 -5.33
CA ARG A 61 14.98 14.58 -5.93
C ARG A 61 14.28 15.80 -5.38
N THR A 62 12.98 15.67 -5.18
CA THR A 62 12.09 16.79 -4.82
C THR A 62 11.58 16.70 -3.39
N ALA A 63 11.80 15.58 -2.70
CA ALA A 63 11.17 15.24 -1.42
C ALA A 63 9.64 15.22 -1.44
N ALA A 64 9.02 15.26 -2.63
CA ALA A 64 7.58 15.14 -2.77
C ALA A 64 7.09 13.78 -2.24
N VAL A 65 6.05 13.82 -1.41
CA VAL A 65 5.47 12.62 -0.80
C VAL A 65 4.15 12.28 -1.50
N HIS A 66 4.02 11.04 -1.90
CA HIS A 66 2.79 10.44 -2.39
C HIS A 66 2.55 9.10 -1.70
N GLU A 67 1.39 8.51 -1.92
CA GLU A 67 1.02 7.27 -1.23
C GLU A 67 0.81 6.12 -2.23
N TYR A 68 1.32 4.94 -1.91
CA TYR A 68 1.00 3.70 -2.63
C TYR A 68 -0.11 2.91 -1.93
N ALA A 69 -0.28 3.08 -0.63
CA ALA A 69 -1.37 2.51 0.13
C ALA A 69 -1.72 3.38 1.34
N VAL A 70 -3.01 3.61 1.56
CA VAL A 70 -3.56 4.39 2.69
C VAL A 70 -4.83 3.73 3.23
N GLU A 71 -5.09 3.88 4.52
CA GLU A 71 -6.38 3.66 5.14
C GLU A 71 -7.10 5.01 5.30
N LEU A 72 -8.39 5.04 4.96
CA LEU A 72 -9.25 6.21 4.98
C LEU A 72 -10.54 5.89 5.72
N ALA A 73 -11.09 6.88 6.45
CA ALA A 73 -12.48 6.82 6.90
C ALA A 73 -13.43 6.94 5.69
N TYR A 74 -14.43 6.07 5.60
CA TYR A 74 -15.42 6.09 4.52
C TYR A 74 -16.82 5.75 5.04
N GLY A 75 -17.69 6.75 5.10
CA GLY A 75 -19.02 6.61 5.71
C GLY A 75 -18.91 6.18 7.18
N ALA A 76 -19.59 5.09 7.54
CA ALA A 76 -19.51 4.49 8.89
C ALA A 76 -18.37 3.46 9.04
N GLY A 77 -17.52 3.30 8.03
CA GLY A 77 -16.48 2.28 8.00
C GLY A 77 -15.13 2.82 7.59
N ARG A 78 -14.26 1.88 7.19
CA ARG A 78 -12.88 2.13 6.79
C ARG A 78 -12.63 1.52 5.42
N LEU A 79 -11.73 2.13 4.65
CA LEU A 79 -11.31 1.69 3.34
C LEU A 79 -9.78 1.70 3.28
N ILE A 80 -9.17 0.63 2.77
CA ILE A 80 -7.78 0.70 2.30
C ILE A 80 -7.79 0.97 0.80
N ALA A 81 -7.22 2.08 0.38
CA ALA A 81 -7.00 2.44 -1.02
C ALA A 81 -5.53 2.24 -1.39
N SER A 82 -5.27 1.64 -2.55
CA SER A 82 -3.89 1.33 -2.97
C SER A 82 -3.71 1.32 -4.48
N THR A 83 -2.49 1.62 -4.92
CA THR A 83 -2.00 1.42 -6.29
C THR A 83 -1.17 0.15 -6.47
N LEU A 84 -0.95 -0.61 -5.40
CA LEU A 84 -0.26 -1.89 -5.46
C LEU A 84 -1.01 -2.85 -6.38
N ARG A 85 -0.27 -3.57 -7.19
CA ARG A 85 -0.83 -4.44 -8.22
C ARG A 85 -0.92 -5.88 -7.72
N PHE A 86 -1.99 -6.17 -6.98
CA PHE A 86 -2.20 -7.49 -6.36
C PHE A 86 -2.28 -8.65 -7.35
N ASP A 87 -2.80 -8.41 -8.55
CA ASP A 87 -2.88 -9.42 -9.61
C ASP A 87 -1.60 -9.51 -10.47
N GLY A 88 -0.55 -8.78 -10.09
CA GLY A 88 0.69 -8.65 -10.83
C GLY A 88 0.74 -7.44 -11.77
N SER A 89 1.95 -7.11 -12.21
CA SER A 89 2.24 -6.02 -13.14
C SER A 89 2.89 -6.49 -14.44
N ARG A 90 3.64 -5.59 -15.08
CA ARG A 90 4.42 -5.78 -16.29
C ARG A 90 5.73 -6.50 -15.98
N GLY A 91 6.35 -7.05 -17.03
CA GLY A 91 7.63 -7.73 -16.95
C GLY A 91 7.49 -9.15 -16.40
N ASP A 92 8.41 -9.54 -15.52
CA ASP A 92 8.53 -10.89 -14.96
C ASP A 92 7.74 -11.08 -13.65
N GLN A 93 6.68 -10.29 -13.45
CA GLN A 93 5.88 -10.38 -12.23
C GLN A 93 4.88 -11.54 -12.32
N PRO A 94 4.58 -12.22 -11.19
CA PRO A 94 3.58 -13.28 -11.17
C PRO A 94 2.21 -12.73 -11.59
N LEU A 95 1.61 -13.34 -12.62
CA LEU A 95 0.27 -13.00 -13.09
C LEU A 95 -0.78 -13.80 -12.32
N GLY A 96 -1.80 -13.11 -11.83
CA GLY A 96 -2.87 -13.74 -11.07
C GLY A 96 -2.58 -13.78 -9.57
N LEU A 97 -3.57 -13.41 -8.76
CA LEU A 97 -3.48 -13.45 -7.30
C LEU A 97 -3.05 -14.84 -6.76
N ARG A 98 -3.47 -15.93 -7.41
CA ARG A 98 -3.09 -17.31 -7.02
C ARG A 98 -1.59 -17.59 -7.14
N ARG A 99 -0.89 -16.94 -8.07
CA ARG A 99 0.55 -17.14 -8.31
C ARG A 99 1.40 -16.11 -7.58
N ASN A 100 0.78 -15.02 -7.13
CA ASN A 100 1.42 -13.97 -6.34
C ASN A 100 1.09 -14.19 -4.85
N THR A 101 1.76 -15.17 -4.24
CA THR A 101 1.44 -15.59 -2.86
C THR A 101 1.64 -14.47 -1.85
N GLY A 102 2.67 -13.64 -2.01
CA GLY A 102 2.89 -12.44 -1.19
C GLY A 102 1.72 -11.45 -1.31
N ALA A 103 1.26 -11.17 -2.52
CA ALA A 103 0.09 -10.32 -2.75
C ALA A 103 -1.18 -10.89 -2.13
N ALA A 104 -1.47 -12.17 -2.37
CA ALA A 104 -2.65 -12.84 -1.80
C ALA A 104 -2.64 -12.78 -0.28
N TYR A 105 -1.47 -13.03 0.32
CA TYR A 105 -1.31 -12.97 1.77
C TYR A 105 -1.53 -11.55 2.30
N LEU A 106 -0.88 -10.54 1.72
CA LEU A 106 -1.03 -9.14 2.11
C LEU A 106 -2.48 -8.66 1.98
N LEU A 107 -3.16 -9.01 0.88
CA LEU A 107 -4.57 -8.68 0.69
C LEU A 107 -5.43 -9.30 1.79
N GLY A 108 -5.17 -10.56 2.14
CA GLY A 108 -5.82 -11.24 3.26
C GLY A 108 -5.60 -10.54 4.61
N ARG A 109 -4.38 -10.02 4.85
CA ARG A 109 -4.08 -9.20 6.05
C ARG A 109 -4.92 -7.92 6.06
N TRP A 110 -5.00 -7.22 4.94
CA TRP A 110 -5.78 -5.98 4.81
C TRP A 110 -7.27 -6.21 5.04
N VAL A 111 -7.84 -7.26 4.44
CA VAL A 111 -9.25 -7.64 4.64
C VAL A 111 -9.53 -7.95 6.12
N ARG A 112 -8.65 -8.69 6.79
CA ARG A 112 -8.79 -8.98 8.23
C ARG A 112 -8.70 -7.72 9.09
N ALA A 113 -7.76 -6.82 8.78
CA ALA A 113 -7.59 -5.58 9.51
C ALA A 113 -8.83 -4.68 9.41
N LEU A 114 -9.45 -4.60 8.23
CA LEU A 114 -10.69 -3.86 8.01
C LEU A 114 -11.90 -4.48 8.73
N GLY A 115 -11.91 -5.80 8.93
CA GLY A 115 -12.94 -6.51 9.70
C GLY A 115 -12.79 -6.39 11.22
N GLY A 116 -11.65 -5.90 11.72
CA GLY A 116 -11.41 -5.63 13.14
C GLY A 116 -11.98 -4.27 13.59
N PRO A 117 -12.14 -4.06 14.92
CA PRO A 117 -12.50 -2.76 15.47
C PRO A 117 -11.46 -1.70 15.06
N GLY A 118 -11.93 -0.49 14.72
CA GLY A 118 -11.04 0.61 14.33
C GLY A 118 -10.23 1.13 15.54
N PRO A 119 -9.11 1.83 15.29
CA PRO A 119 -8.42 2.57 16.35
C PRO A 119 -9.40 3.57 16.98
N GLY A 120 -9.54 3.53 18.31
CA GLY A 120 -10.48 4.40 19.05
C GLY A 120 -11.81 3.75 19.44
N SER A 121 -11.98 2.45 19.26
CA SER A 121 -13.19 1.69 19.68
C SER A 121 -13.09 1.13 21.12
N ALA A 122 -12.19 1.65 21.95
CA ALA A 122 -11.97 1.25 23.34
C ALA A 122 -12.21 2.43 24.29
#